data_AF-Q6MUH4-F1
#
_entry.id   AF-Q6MUH4-F1
#
_cell.length_a   1.000
_cell.length_b   1.000
_cell.length_c   1.000
_cell.angle_alpha   90.00
_cell.angle_beta   90.00
_cell.angle_gamma   90.00
#
_symmetry.space_group_name_H-M   'P 1'
#
loop_
_entity.id
_entity.type
_entity.pdbx_description
1 polymer ?
#
loop_
_entity_poly.entity_id
_entity_poly.type
_entity_poly.pdbx_seq_one_letter_code
_entity_poly.pdbx_strand_id
1 'polypeptide(L)' 'MITGVNNMMEYRLKEDQNWTSIKTNKLVKLKKRNYQIRIKPNQTNLPSEIQEVNVINDMN' A
#
# COMPACT_ATOMS: atom_id res chain seq x y z
N MET A 1 1.71 5.59 -9.70
CA MET A 1 0.38 5.56 -9.03
C MET A 1 -0.03 4.12 -8.70
N ILE A 2 -0.88 3.93 -7.69
CA ILE A 2 -1.47 2.64 -7.33
C ILE A 2 -2.99 2.80 -7.22
N THR A 3 -3.75 1.94 -7.90
CA THR A 3 -5.23 1.91 -7.94
C THR A 3 -5.76 0.59 -7.40
N GLY A 4 -7.07 0.48 -7.14
CA GLY A 4 -7.68 -0.73 -6.57
C GLY A 4 -7.47 -0.87 -5.05
N VAL A 5 -7.00 0.20 -4.41
CA VAL A 5 -6.83 0.27 -2.96
C VAL A 5 -8.02 0.96 -2.30
N ASN A 6 -8.21 0.75 -1.01
CA ASN A 6 -9.26 1.43 -0.24
C ASN A 6 -8.85 1.61 1.23
N ASN A 7 -9.77 2.14 2.04
CA ASN A 7 -9.53 2.42 3.45
C ASN A 7 -9.37 1.19 4.36
N MET A 8 -9.60 -0.02 3.84
CA MET A 8 -9.33 -1.28 4.55
C MET A 8 -7.88 -1.74 4.39
N MET A 9 -7.10 -1.06 3.55
CA MET A 9 -5.73 -1.45 3.24
C MET A 9 -4.71 -0.53 3.89
N GLU A 10 -3.48 -1.02 3.96
CA GLU A 10 -2.31 -0.28 4.36
C GLU A 10 -1.15 -0.58 3.42
N TYR A 11 -0.22 0.37 3.33
CA TYR A 11 0.96 0.26 2.46
C TYR A 11 2.22 0.70 3.18
N ARG A 12 3.36 0.22 2.69
CA ARG A 12 4.70 0.66 3.11
C ARG A 12 5.70 0.51 1.98
N LEU A 13 6.87 1.16 2.09
CA LEU A 13 8.00 0.76 1.26
C LEU A 13 8.48 -0.62 1.71
N LYS A 14 8.99 -1.43 0.78
CA LYS A 14 9.48 -2.79 1.08
C LYS A 14 10.53 -2.83 2.21
N GLU A 15 11.35 -1.79 2.30
CA GLU A 15 12.42 -1.65 3.31
C GLU A 15 11.94 -1.02 4.63
N ASP A 16 10.70 -0.50 4.69
CA ASP A 16 10.16 0.13 5.88
C ASP A 16 9.51 -0.92 6.80
N GLN A 17 9.55 -0.68 8.10
CA GLN A 17 8.88 -1.55 9.08
C GLN A 17 7.42 -1.14 9.29
N ASN A 18 7.13 0.16 9.23
CA ASN A 18 5.83 0.72 9.60
C ASN A 18 4.87 0.75 8.42
N TRP A 19 3.61 0.39 8.70
CA TRP A 19 2.52 0.45 7.74
C TRP A 19 1.78 1.79 7.83
N THR A 20 1.43 2.35 6.67
CA THR A 20 0.63 3.55 6.54
C THR A 20 -0.78 3.17 6.10
N SER A 21 -1.79 3.55 6.88
CA SER A 21 -3.19 3.33 6.50
C SER A 21 -3.55 4.11 5.24
N ILE A 22 -4.17 3.44 4.27
CA ILE A 22 -4.73 4.09 3.09
C ILE A 22 -6.06 4.73 3.48
N LYS A 23 -6.31 5.95 2.99
CA LYS A 23 -7.56 6.70 3.24
C LYS A 23 -8.30 7.07 1.97
N THR A 24 -7.74 6.73 0.81
CA THR A 24 -8.21 7.09 -0.53
C THR A 24 -8.42 5.83 -1.37
N ASN A 25 -9.04 5.97 -2.54
CA ASN A 25 -9.21 4.87 -3.50
C ASN A 25 -8.02 4.72 -4.48
N LYS A 26 -7.03 5.62 -4.37
CA LYS A 26 -5.80 5.61 -5.16
C LYS A 26 -4.66 6.31 -4.40
N LEU A 27 -3.44 5.82 -4.60
CA LEU A 27 -2.21 6.48 -4.13
C LEU A 27 -1.50 7.12 -5.33
N VAL A 28 -1.22 8.42 -5.22
CA VAL A 28 -0.59 9.25 -6.26
C VAL A 28 0.67 9.91 -5.69
N LYS A 29 1.52 10.48 -6.57
CA LYS A 29 2.78 11.14 -6.20
C LYS A 29 3.71 10.20 -5.39
N LEU A 30 3.80 8.93 -5.79
CA LEU A 30 4.60 7.92 -5.10
C LEU A 30 5.95 7.78 -5.80
N LYS A 31 7.03 8.06 -5.06
CA LYS A 31 8.40 7.87 -5.55
C LYS A 31 8.58 6.47 -6.17
N LYS A 32 9.37 6.39 -7.24
CA LYS A 32 9.67 5.13 -7.94
C LYS A 32 10.40 4.13 -7.03
N ARG A 33 9.65 3.22 -6.42
CA ARG A 33 10.13 2.24 -5.43
C ARG A 33 9.21 1.02 -5.40
N ASN A 34 9.65 -0.01 -4.67
CA ASN A 34 8.85 -1.17 -4.33
C ASN A 34 8.01 -0.88 -3.09
N TYR A 35 6.70 -0.99 -3.25
CA TYR A 35 5.72 -0.89 -2.17
C TYR A 35 5.15 -2.26 -1.86
N GLN A 36 4.81 -2.45 -0.59
CA GLN A 36 4.05 -3.58 -0.10
C GLN A 36 2.67 -3.10 0.31
N ILE A 37 1.63 -3.85 -0.05
CA ILE A 37 0.23 -3.54 0.25
C ILE A 37 -0.42 -4.78 0.85
N ARG A 38 -1.30 -4.58 1.84
CA ARG A 38 -2.13 -5.63 2.40
C ARG A 38 -3.43 -5.05 2.96
N ILE A 39 -4.39 -5.92 3.25
CA ILE A 39 -5.53 -5.58 4.10
C ILE A 39 -5.03 -5.47 5.55
N LYS A 40 -5.36 -4.37 6.21
CA LYS A 40 -4.94 -4.12 7.61
C LYS A 40 -5.62 -5.11 8.56
N PRO A 41 -4.99 -5.46 9.69
CA PRO A 41 -5.66 -6.26 10.71
C PRO A 41 -6.91 -5.56 11.24
N ASN A 42 -7.86 -6.34 11.73
CA ASN A 42 -8.98 -5.82 12.51
C ASN A 42 -9.03 -6.55 13.87
N GLN A 43 -10.10 -6.37 14.64
CA GLN A 43 -10.22 -6.95 15.98
C GLN A 43 -10.19 -8.50 15.99
N THR A 44 -10.59 -9.13 14.89
CA THR A 44 -10.75 -10.60 14.82
C THR A 44 -9.82 -11.26 13.82
N ASN A 45 -9.25 -10.49 12.89
CA ASN A 45 -8.52 -11.02 11.74
C ASN A 45 -7.09 -10.46 11.68
N LEU A 46 -6.15 -11.37 11.44
CA LEU A 46 -4.78 -11.04 11.04
C LEU A 46 -4.78 -10.29 9.69
N PRO A 47 -3.69 -9.53 9.39
CA PRO A 47 -3.56 -8.90 8.08
C PRO A 47 -3.52 -9.95 6.96
N SER A 48 -3.91 -9.56 5.76
CA SER A 48 -3.78 -10.43 4.59
C SER A 48 -2.31 -10.68 4.23
N GLU A 49 -2.11 -11.59 3.27
CA GLU A 49 -0.84 -11.70 2.57
C GLU A 49 -0.42 -10.37 1.94
N ILE A 50 0.90 -10.20 1.79
CA ILE A 50 1.50 -9.00 1.24
C ILE A 50 1.54 -9.10 -0.29
N GLN A 51 1.00 -8.10 -0.96
CA GLN A 51 1.20 -7.88 -2.39
C GLN A 51 2.33 -6.88 -2.61
N GLU A 52 3.33 -7.24 -3.40
CA GLU A 52 4.37 -6.31 -3.84
C GLU A 52 3.96 -5.59 -5.12
N VAL A 53 4.22 -4.28 -5.17
CA VAL A 53 3.92 -3.40 -6.31
C VAL A 53 5.15 -2.54 -6.59
N ASN A 54 5.71 -2.67 -7.79
CA ASN A 54 6.82 -1.86 -8.26
C ASN A 54 6.28 -0.62 -9.00
N VAL A 55 6.55 0.57 -8.45
CA VAL A 55 6.16 1.83 -9.10
C VAL A 55 7.30 2.31 -9.98
N ILE A 56 7.13 2.21 -11.30
CA ILE A 56 8.17 2.55 -12.30
C ILE A 56 7.95 3.89 -13.01
N ASN A 57 6.74 4.46 -12.92
CA ASN A 57 6.43 5.80 -13.42
C ASN A 57 5.43 6.50 -12.48
N ASP A 58 5.85 7.62 -11.89
CA ASP A 58 4.91 8.65 -11.47
C ASP A 58 4.60 9.43 -12.75
N MET A 59 3.36 9.32 -13.24
CA MET A 59 2.91 10.20 -14.32
C MET A 59 2.95 11.62 -13.76
N ASN A 60 3.80 12.45 -14.36
CA ASN A 60 3.81 13.91 -14.23
C ASN A 60 2.40 14.46 -14.52
#